data_AF-A0A7S4G033-F1
#
_entry.id   AF-A0A7S4G033-F1
#
_cell.length_a   1.000
_cell.length_b   1.000
_cell.length_c   1.000
_cell.angle_alpha   90.00
_cell.angle_beta   90.00
_cell.angle_gamma   90.00
#
_symmetry.space_group_name_H-M   'P 1'
#
loop_
_entity.id
_entity.type
_entity.pdbx_description
1 polymer ?
#
loop_
_entity_poly.entity_id
_entity_poly.type
_entity_poly.pdbx_seq_one_letter_code
_entity_poly.pdbx_strand_id
1 'polypeptide(L)'
;AFLQLIQKHKFVLSPPGNGITCHRTWETLYMGRIPILITTHMDSLYDQLPVLVVPKWADVTQDFLAKRWSELSNAKYNYDKLWQPYWLLHILRTALRTQ
;
A
#
# COMPACT_ATOMS: atom_id res chain seq x y z
N ALA A 1 -6.57 20.16 -3.41
CA ALA A 1 -6.03 19.82 -4.74
C ALA A 1 -5.58 18.35 -4.81
N PHE A 2 -4.49 17.94 -4.14
CA PHE A 2 -3.94 16.58 -4.29
C PHE A 2 -4.82 15.45 -3.73
N LEU A 3 -5.28 15.54 -2.47
CA LEU A 3 -6.14 14.51 -1.85
C LEU A 3 -7.46 14.29 -2.60
N GLN A 4 -8.00 15.36 -3.20
CA GLN A 4 -9.19 15.29 -4.06
C GLN A 4 -8.91 14.53 -5.36
N LEU A 5 -7.70 14.61 -5.92
CA LEU A 5 -7.30 13.82 -7.08
C LEU A 5 -7.20 12.34 -6.72
N ILE A 6 -6.61 12.00 -5.57
CA ILE A 6 -6.59 10.61 -5.08
C ILE A 6 -8.01 10.05 -5.05
N GLN A 7 -8.95 10.75 -4.41
CA GLN A 7 -10.34 10.30 -4.29
C GLN A 7 -11.02 10.00 -5.64
N LYS A 8 -10.61 10.66 -6.73
CA LYS A 8 -11.18 10.47 -8.07
C LYS A 8 -10.59 9.28 -8.84
N HIS A 9 -9.52 8.66 -8.36
CA HIS A 9 -8.82 7.59 -9.08
C HIS A 9 -8.78 6.31 -8.24
N LYS A 10 -8.97 5.16 -8.89
CA LYS A 10 -8.90 3.84 -8.23
C LYS A 10 -7.49 3.50 -7.76
N PHE A 11 -6.50 3.85 -8.60
CA PHE A 11 -5.09 3.59 -8.38
C PHE A 11 -4.28 4.89 -8.37
N VAL A 12 -3.21 4.93 -7.57
CA VAL A 12 -2.29 6.07 -7.50
C VAL A 12 -0.85 5.59 -7.53
N LEU A 13 -0.04 6.09 -8.47
CA LEU A 13 1.39 5.78 -8.51
C LEU A 13 2.11 6.36 -7.30
N SER A 14 2.80 5.50 -6.56
CA SER A 14 3.62 5.86 -5.40
C SER A 14 5.06 5.33 -5.56
N PRO A 15 5.82 5.85 -6.54
CA PRO A 15 7.23 5.50 -6.67
C PRO A 15 8.04 5.95 -5.44
N PRO A 16 9.20 5.33 -5.19
CA PRO A 16 10.16 5.82 -4.20
C PRO A 16 10.47 7.31 -4.41
N GLY A 17 10.62 8.04 -3.30
CA GLY A 17 11.01 9.45 -3.30
C GLY A 17 12.49 9.60 -2.95
N ASN A 18 12.81 10.50 -2.02
CA ASN A 18 14.15 10.60 -1.42
C ASN A 18 14.55 9.35 -0.61
N GLY A 19 13.58 8.46 -0.34
CA GLY A 19 13.80 7.15 0.26
C GLY A 19 12.88 6.10 -0.38
N ILE A 20 13.01 4.87 0.10
CA ILE A 20 12.29 3.70 -0.43
C ILE A 20 10.79 3.82 -0.21
N THR A 21 10.37 4.42 0.91
CA THR A 21 8.95 4.65 1.24
C THR A 21 8.54 6.09 0.90
N CYS A 22 7.25 6.27 0.61
CA CYS A 22 6.68 7.58 0.30
C CYS A 22 5.43 7.81 1.17
N HIS A 23 5.24 9.05 1.66
CA HIS A 23 4.01 9.46 2.35
C HIS A 23 2.77 9.20 1.50
N ARG A 24 2.92 9.32 0.18
CA ARG A 24 1.86 9.11 -0.82
C ARG A 24 1.22 7.74 -0.73
N THR A 25 2.00 6.71 -0.36
CA THR A 25 1.47 5.34 -0.17
C THR A 25 0.41 5.35 0.92
N TRP A 26 0.72 5.97 2.06
CA TRP A 26 -0.19 6.03 3.20
C TRP A 26 -1.37 6.97 2.94
N GLU A 27 -1.15 8.14 2.34
CA GLU A 27 -2.24 9.06 1.96
C GLU A 27 -3.25 8.39 1.01
N THR A 28 -2.76 7.58 0.07
CA THR A 28 -3.60 6.81 -0.85
C THR A 28 -4.43 5.76 -0.10
N LEU A 29 -3.80 5.03 0.82
CA LEU A 29 -4.48 4.04 1.66
C LEU A 29 -5.53 4.68 2.57
N TYR A 30 -5.21 5.80 3.22
CA TYR A 30 -6.16 6.55 4.06
C TYR A 30 -7.37 7.06 3.27
N MET A 31 -7.20 7.36 1.99
CA MET A 31 -8.30 7.75 1.09
C MET A 31 -9.07 6.55 0.52
N GLY A 32 -8.78 5.32 0.96
CA GLY A 32 -9.44 4.11 0.47
C GLY A 32 -9.17 3.84 -1.00
N ARG A 33 -7.96 4.19 -1.47
CA ARG A 33 -7.47 3.96 -2.84
C ARG A 33 -6.27 3.02 -2.80
N ILE A 34 -5.89 2.50 -3.97
CA ILE A 34 -4.83 1.49 -4.09
C ILE A 34 -3.54 2.15 -4.59
N PRO A 35 -2.48 2.27 -3.76
CA PRO A 35 -1.19 2.71 -4.25
C PRO A 35 -0.54 1.62 -5.11
N ILE A 36 0.12 2.06 -6.19
CA ILE A 36 0.97 1.22 -7.02
C ILE A 36 2.43 1.50 -6.65
N LEU A 37 3.14 0.45 -6.23
CA LEU A 37 4.53 0.50 -5.79
C LEU A 37 5.42 -0.27 -6.76
N ILE A 38 6.69 0.12 -6.85
CA ILE A 38 7.73 -0.76 -7.38
C ILE A 38 8.17 -1.74 -6.28
N THR A 39 8.54 -2.96 -6.64
CA THR A 39 9.03 -3.97 -5.68
C THR A 39 10.33 -3.52 -5.00
N THR A 40 10.42 -3.78 -3.70
CA THR A 40 11.55 -3.45 -2.83
C THR A 40 11.67 -4.48 -1.70
N HIS A 41 12.72 -4.40 -0.89
CA HIS A 41 12.81 -5.22 0.33
C HIS A 41 11.80 -4.83 1.42
N MET A 42 11.04 -3.74 1.23
CA MET A 42 10.03 -3.26 2.17
C MET A 42 8.61 -3.78 1.84
N ASP A 43 8.45 -4.62 0.83
CA ASP A 43 7.12 -5.03 0.33
C ASP A 43 6.26 -5.67 1.44
N SER A 44 6.86 -6.46 2.34
CA SER A 44 6.19 -7.12 3.46
C SER A 44 5.55 -6.14 4.46
N LEU A 45 5.99 -4.88 4.49
CA LEU A 45 5.35 -3.83 5.29
C LEU A 45 3.87 -3.69 4.92
N TYR A 46 3.57 -3.89 3.64
CA TYR A 46 2.24 -3.69 3.05
C TYR A 46 1.40 -4.96 3.00
N ASP A 47 1.87 -6.07 3.57
CA ASP A 47 1.11 -7.32 3.61
C ASP A 47 -0.27 -7.08 4.25
N GLN A 48 -1.32 -7.67 3.65
CA GLN A 48 -2.72 -7.49 4.06
C GLN A 48 -3.26 -6.05 3.95
N LEU A 49 -2.58 -5.15 3.23
CA LEU A 49 -3.11 -3.85 2.84
C LEU A 49 -3.43 -3.84 1.33
N PRO A 50 -4.36 -2.97 0.88
CA PRO A 50 -4.75 -2.87 -0.53
C PRO A 50 -3.67 -2.12 -1.32
N VAL A 51 -2.58 -2.81 -1.65
CA VAL A 51 -1.42 -2.26 -2.38
C VAL A 51 -1.13 -3.11 -3.60
N LEU A 52 -0.80 -2.47 -4.72
CA LEU A 52 -0.38 -3.15 -5.94
C LEU A 52 1.13 -2.99 -6.14
N VAL A 53 1.90 -4.02 -5.83
CA VAL A 53 3.34 -4.05 -6.08
C VAL A 53 3.63 -4.59 -7.48
N VAL A 54 4.44 -3.88 -8.26
CA VAL A 54 4.86 -4.27 -9.61
C VAL A 54 6.39 -4.34 -9.70
N PRO A 55 6.95 -5.24 -10.54
CA PRO A 55 8.40 -5.35 -10.71
C PRO A 55 8.99 -4.25 -11.59
N LYS A 56 8.21 -3.71 -12.54
CA LYS A 56 8.60 -2.62 -13.44
C LYS A 56 7.40 -1.78 -13.83
N TRP A 57 7.61 -0.47 -14.03
CA TRP A 57 6.54 0.46 -14.41
C TRP A 57 5.91 0.15 -15.77
N ALA A 58 6.67 -0.49 -16.67
CA ALA A 58 6.17 -0.90 -17.98
C ALA A 58 5.00 -1.90 -17.92
N ASP A 59 4.84 -2.62 -16.80
CA ASP A 59 3.73 -3.57 -16.61
C ASP A 59 2.41 -2.86 -16.24
N VAL A 60 2.46 -1.57 -15.89
CA VAL A 60 1.29 -0.80 -15.46
C VAL A 60 0.51 -0.33 -16.68
N THR A 61 -0.24 -1.25 -17.28
CA THR A 61 -1.15 -0.97 -18.40
C THR A 61 -2.60 -0.91 -17.95
N GLN A 62 -3.48 -0.34 -18.77
CA GLN A 62 -4.90 -0.25 -18.45
C GLN A 62 -5.55 -1.63 -18.26
N ASP A 63 -5.23 -2.59 -19.13
CA ASP A 63 -5.76 -3.96 -19.03
C ASP A 63 -5.25 -4.69 -17.78
N PHE A 64 -3.98 -4.52 -17.46
CA PHE A 64 -3.39 -5.04 -16.23
C PHE A 64 -4.12 -4.49 -15.00
N LEU A 65 -4.32 -3.16 -14.92
CA LEU A 65 -5.01 -2.52 -13.82
C LEU A 65 -6.49 -2.91 -13.73
N ALA A 66 -7.17 -3.08 -14.86
CA ALA A 66 -8.57 -3.52 -14.88
C ALA A 66 -8.72 -4.94 -14.29
N LYS A 67 -7.80 -5.85 -14.65
CA LYS A 67 -7.76 -7.21 -14.07
C LYS A 67 -7.49 -7.17 -12.57
N ARG A 68 -6.46 -6.43 -12.14
CA ARG A 68 -6.07 -6.33 -10.73
C ARG A 68 -7.14 -5.67 -9.87
N TRP A 69 -7.90 -4.73 -10.43
CA TRP A 69 -9.01 -4.09 -9.71
C TRP A 69 -10.03 -5.11 -9.21
N SER A 70 -10.42 -6.09 -10.04
CA SER A 70 -11.39 -7.12 -9.65
C SER A 70 -10.91 -7.96 -8.46
N GLU A 71 -9.61 -8.25 -8.39
CA GLU A 71 -9.01 -9.04 -7.31
C GLU A 71 -8.94 -8.19 -6.04
N LEU A 72 -8.42 -6.97 -6.18
CA LEU A 72 -8.12 -6.10 -5.05
C LEU A 72 -9.37 -5.45 -4.44
N SER A 73 -10.43 -5.19 -5.22
CA SER A 73 -11.65 -4.56 -4.70
C SER A 73 -12.50 -5.51 -3.85
N ASN A 74 -12.33 -6.82 -4.00
CA ASN A 74 -13.12 -7.84 -3.31
C ASN A 74 -12.36 -8.53 -2.16
N ALA A 75 -11.06 -8.28 -2.04
CA ALA A 75 -10.23 -8.83 -0.98
C ALA A 75 -10.53 -8.18 0.38
N LYS A 76 -10.29 -8.94 1.45
CA LYS A 76 -10.33 -8.43 2.83
C LYS A 76 -8.94 -7.95 3.22
N TYR A 77 -8.88 -6.77 3.82
CA TYR A 77 -7.65 -6.14 4.26
C TYR A 77 -7.66 -5.84 5.75
N ASN A 78 -6.47 -5.78 6.33
CA ASN A 78 -6.25 -5.38 7.69
C ASN A 78 -5.88 -3.89 7.76
N TYR A 79 -6.90 -3.04 7.84
CA TYR A 79 -6.72 -1.59 7.93
C TYR A 79 -6.19 -1.12 9.29
N ASP A 80 -6.13 -1.98 10.32
CA ASP A 80 -5.54 -1.61 11.60
C ASP A 80 -4.06 -1.25 11.44
N LYS A 81 -3.39 -1.84 10.44
CA LYS A 81 -2.00 -1.53 10.04
C LYS A 81 -1.78 -0.08 9.63
N LEU A 82 -2.83 0.68 9.31
CA LEU A 82 -2.67 2.11 9.02
C LEU A 82 -2.35 2.92 10.27
N TRP A 83 -2.75 2.44 11.44
CA TRP A 83 -2.70 3.21 12.67
C TRP A 83 -1.56 2.77 13.58
N GLN A 84 -0.99 3.73 14.32
CA GLN A 84 0.09 3.50 15.27
C GLN A 84 -0.17 2.34 16.26
N PRO A 85 -1.37 2.15 16.84
CA PRO A 85 -1.59 1.11 17.84
C PRO A 85 -1.27 -0.31 17.37
N TYR A 86 -1.54 -0.63 16.10
CA TYR A 86 -1.19 -1.94 15.53
C TYR A 86 0.30 -2.22 15.64
N TRP A 87 1.12 -1.24 15.23
CA TRP A 87 2.57 -1.38 15.18
C TRP A 87 3.19 -1.39 16.58
N LEU A 88 2.69 -0.56 17.48
CA LEU A 88 3.14 -0.58 18.87
C LEU A 88 2.92 -1.96 19.49
N LEU A 89 1.72 -2.53 19.32
CA LEU A 89 1.39 -3.86 19.80
C LEU A 89 2.25 -4.94 19.12
N HIS A 90 2.49 -4.82 17.82
CA HIS A 90 3.33 -5.74 17.06
C HIS A 90 4.77 -5.76 17.58
N ILE A 91 5.38 -4.59 17.78
CA ILE A 91 6.74 -4.44 18.30
C ILE A 91 6.84 -5.03 19.71
N LEU A 92 5.91 -4.68 20.61
CA LEU A 92 5.90 -5.19 21.98
C LEU A 92 5.78 -6.72 22.02
N ARG A 93 4.92 -7.31 21.19
CA ARG A 93 4.76 -8.77 21.09
C ARG A 93 6.03 -9.45 20.56
N THR A 94 6.71 -8.85 19.60
CA THR A 94 7.94 -9.41 19.05
C THR A 94 9.08 -9.37 20.07
N ALA A 95 9.22 -8.27 20.81
CA ALA A 95 10.23 -8.13 21.87
C ALA A 95 10.07 -9.18 23.00
N LEU A 96 8.84 -9.54 23.34
CA LEU A 96 8.53 -10.54 24.38
C LEU A 96 8.76 -11.99 23.93
N ARG A 97 8.79 -12.27 22.62
CA ARG A 97 9.03 -13.62 22.07
C ARG A 97 10.52 -13.97 21.95
N THR A 98 11.37 -12.96 22.02
CA THR A 98 12.83 -13.08 21.94
C THR A 98 13.50 -13.18 23.32
N GLN A 99 12.72 -13.22 24.39
CA GLN A 99 13.15 -13.56 25.77
C GLN A 99 12.73 -15.00 26.09
#